data_AF-A0A354WJE9-F1
#
_entry.id   AF-A0A354WJE9-F1
#
_cell.length_a   1.000
_cell.length_b   1.000
_cell.length_c   1.000
_cell.angle_alpha   90.00
_cell.angle_beta   90.00
_cell.angle_gamma   90.00
#
_symmetry.space_group_name_H-M   'P 1'
#
loop_
_entity.id
_entity.type
_entity.pdbx_description
1 polymer ?
#
loop_
_entity_poly.entity_id
_entity_poly.type
_entity_poly.pdbx_seq_one_letter_code
_entity_poly.pdbx_strand_id
1 'polypeptide(L)'
;MRRLKSNVLAVGLVAAFCTAIFRGLDNFTVHNLITAPDKLTAAFAYLIIGGWTGFIAGTVFSLLLGRKLIDDKFRKIVFNNRQMHWSAFISGSISAGSTLFILLGNQLGDPSVIVALSTLTIVYTILYDLFTGQADWKYLFLPSVVTITGGMMAGFSGSLSVTAIGLFYVVVVSNGLGAFSEIIEQRGIRVSDSVNLFIWRFFWLALTGTILAIAVSLARGYLSLLIATIQQGMIYLPWVITTMFFVFVAMGLKFYLKGTQAVSVVLLILSAQIILAYPITIIGDQLQPGLFGELPTISIWMIRIVGAILIIFGIFQLKITENTVQEISEKNIIKRAMSLVSSARKHILVTMDLSQELNQPLQPEYFRLLEQKLNQKVAVKRVAFGTQDEFDKFLGRHPVSTPEYHCVLSKTQEYFRMLMVDDSQLLFSLITPQGRKYFFTQNKDDIREYFKYFNNQYELARDGEQNELI
;
A
#
# COMPACT_ATOMS: atom_id res chain seq x y z
N MET A 1 17.07 -2.51 -9.37
CA MET A 1 15.88 -2.85 -8.55
C MET A 1 15.92 -2.28 -7.12
N ARG A 2 16.92 -2.60 -6.28
CA ARG A 2 16.95 -2.18 -4.85
C ARG A 2 16.78 -0.66 -4.63
N ARG A 3 17.49 0.18 -5.41
CA ARG A 3 17.34 1.65 -5.35
C ARG A 3 15.94 2.14 -5.75
N LEU A 4 15.28 1.46 -6.70
CA LEU A 4 13.92 1.78 -7.11
C LEU A 4 12.94 1.45 -5.97
N LYS A 5 13.09 0.28 -5.34
CA LYS A 5 12.23 -0.19 -4.23
C LYS A 5 12.28 0.68 -2.97
N SER A 6 13.33 1.50 -2.82
CA SER A 6 13.43 2.47 -1.71
C SER A 6 12.67 3.78 -1.97
N ASN A 7 12.19 4.03 -3.19
CA ASN A 7 11.44 5.23 -3.54
C ASN A 7 9.97 4.85 -3.81
N VAL A 8 9.11 5.10 -2.82
CA VAL A 8 7.67 4.81 -2.84
C VAL A 8 7.00 5.36 -4.09
N LEU A 9 7.29 6.61 -4.44
CA LEU A 9 6.72 7.27 -5.62
C LEU A 9 7.16 6.57 -6.91
N ALA A 10 8.45 6.25 -7.06
CA ALA A 10 8.94 5.58 -8.26
C ALA A 10 8.30 4.20 -8.45
N VAL A 11 8.18 3.40 -7.38
CA VAL A 11 7.48 2.11 -7.42
C VAL A 11 6.01 2.29 -7.77
N GLY A 12 5.35 3.27 -7.17
CA GLY A 12 3.94 3.56 -7.41
C GLY A 12 3.67 4.02 -8.85
N LEU A 13 4.55 4.84 -9.44
CA LEU A 13 4.44 5.26 -10.83
C LEU A 13 4.65 4.09 -11.82
N VAL A 14 5.57 3.16 -11.53
CA VAL A 14 5.72 1.94 -12.33
C VAL A 14 4.46 1.08 -12.23
N ALA A 15 3.92 0.91 -11.02
CA ALA A 15 2.68 0.18 -10.82
C ALA A 15 1.49 0.85 -11.55
N ALA A 16 1.41 2.18 -11.51
CA ALA A 16 0.41 2.97 -12.21
C ALA A 16 0.53 2.84 -13.74
N PHE A 17 1.75 2.86 -14.28
CA PHE A 17 2.01 2.65 -15.70
C PHE A 17 1.57 1.26 -16.17
N CYS A 18 1.97 0.21 -15.46
CA CYS A 18 1.50 -1.15 -15.75
C CYS A 18 -0.01 -1.26 -15.62
N THR A 19 -0.63 -0.53 -14.69
CA THR A 19 -2.09 -0.49 -14.54
C THR A 19 -2.77 0.17 -15.73
N ALA A 20 -2.24 1.28 -16.22
CA ALA A 20 -2.75 1.95 -17.41
C ALA A 20 -2.70 1.01 -18.64
N ILE A 21 -1.59 0.29 -18.82
CA ILE A 21 -1.44 -0.69 -19.91
C ILE A 21 -2.49 -1.78 -19.78
N PHE A 22 -2.53 -2.51 -18.66
CA PHE A 22 -3.42 -3.67 -18.59
C PHE A 22 -4.89 -3.26 -18.63
N ARG A 23 -5.28 -2.10 -18.09
CA ARG A 23 -6.66 -1.60 -18.20
C ARG A 23 -7.03 -1.28 -19.65
N GLY A 24 -6.11 -0.72 -20.43
CA GLY A 24 -6.29 -0.54 -21.87
C GLY A 24 -6.49 -1.88 -22.58
N LEU A 25 -5.64 -2.87 -22.29
CA LEU A 25 -5.73 -4.21 -22.87
C LEU A 25 -7.01 -4.95 -22.45
N ASP A 26 -7.43 -4.83 -21.18
CA ASP A 26 -8.70 -5.38 -20.67
C ASP A 26 -9.89 -4.79 -21.44
N ASN A 27 -9.91 -3.46 -21.60
CA ASN A 27 -10.97 -2.76 -22.32
C ASN A 27 -11.03 -3.23 -23.78
N PHE A 28 -9.89 -3.31 -24.45
CA PHE A 28 -9.80 -3.83 -25.81
C PHE A 28 -10.33 -5.27 -25.91
N THR A 29 -9.94 -6.13 -24.97
CA THR A 29 -10.33 -7.55 -24.97
C THR A 29 -11.83 -7.73 -24.83
N VAL A 30 -12.47 -7.00 -23.91
CA VAL A 30 -13.91 -7.13 -23.64
C VAL A 30 -14.78 -6.53 -24.75
N HIS A 31 -14.30 -5.49 -25.43
CA HIS A 31 -15.05 -4.86 -26.51
C HIS A 31 -14.83 -5.48 -27.89
N ASN A 32 -13.65 -6.06 -28.16
CA ASN A 32 -13.28 -6.47 -29.52
C ASN A 32 -12.99 -7.97 -29.67
N LEU A 33 -12.54 -8.66 -28.62
CA LEU A 33 -12.06 -10.05 -28.73
C LEU A 33 -13.05 -11.05 -28.14
N ILE A 34 -13.52 -10.82 -26.93
CA ILE A 34 -14.41 -11.73 -26.18
C ILE A 34 -15.78 -11.07 -26.08
N THR A 35 -16.54 -11.15 -27.17
CA THR A 35 -17.85 -10.51 -27.32
C THR A 35 -18.96 -11.55 -27.35
N ALA A 36 -20.14 -11.21 -26.83
CA ALA A 36 -21.35 -12.02 -26.93
C ALA A 36 -22.58 -11.10 -27.10
N PRO A 37 -23.70 -11.61 -27.65
CA PRO A 37 -24.95 -10.85 -27.74
C PRO A 37 -25.42 -10.34 -26.38
N ASP A 38 -25.24 -11.15 -25.33
CA ASP A 38 -25.45 -10.72 -23.95
C ASP A 38 -24.14 -10.19 -23.36
N LYS A 39 -24.13 -8.89 -23.08
CA LYS A 39 -22.99 -8.15 -22.52
C LYS A 39 -22.47 -8.79 -21.23
N LEU A 40 -23.38 -9.19 -20.32
CA LEU A 40 -23.01 -9.84 -19.06
C LEU A 40 -22.36 -11.21 -19.28
N THR A 41 -22.83 -12.01 -20.24
CA THR A 41 -22.19 -13.28 -20.64
C THR A 41 -20.77 -13.05 -21.15
N ALA A 42 -20.52 -12.01 -21.96
CA ALA A 42 -19.18 -11.65 -22.40
C ALA A 42 -18.26 -11.29 -21.22
N ALA A 43 -18.76 -10.48 -20.27
CA ALA A 43 -18.03 -10.12 -19.06
C ALA A 43 -17.70 -11.34 -18.20
N PHE A 44 -18.63 -12.29 -18.06
CA PHE A 44 -18.39 -13.54 -17.34
C PHE A 44 -17.40 -14.46 -18.05
N ALA A 45 -17.49 -14.60 -19.37
CA ALA A 45 -16.53 -15.36 -20.16
C ALA A 45 -15.12 -14.80 -19.96
N TYR A 46 -14.97 -13.47 -20.04
CA TYR A 46 -13.69 -12.82 -19.77
C TYR A 46 -13.22 -13.00 -18.33
N LEU A 47 -14.11 -12.88 -17.34
CA LEU A 47 -13.76 -13.08 -15.94
C LEU A 47 -13.23 -14.50 -15.67
N ILE A 48 -13.81 -15.51 -16.31
CA ILE A 48 -13.34 -16.91 -16.21
C ILE A 48 -11.96 -17.07 -16.87
N ILE A 49 -11.84 -16.66 -18.15
CA ILE A 49 -10.59 -16.82 -18.91
C ILE A 49 -9.46 -16.03 -18.26
N GLY A 50 -9.69 -14.74 -18.00
CA GLY A 50 -8.74 -13.84 -17.35
C GLY A 50 -8.41 -14.26 -15.92
N GLY A 51 -9.40 -14.73 -15.14
CA GLY A 51 -9.18 -15.21 -13.78
C GLY A 51 -8.25 -16.42 -13.72
N TRP A 52 -8.56 -17.48 -14.46
CA TRP A 52 -7.74 -18.70 -14.46
C TRP A 52 -6.39 -18.51 -15.16
N THR A 53 -6.35 -17.78 -16.28
CA THR A 53 -5.07 -17.43 -16.93
C THR A 53 -4.21 -16.58 -16.01
N GLY A 54 -4.82 -15.60 -15.33
CA GLY A 54 -4.14 -14.75 -14.36
C GLY A 54 -3.60 -15.51 -13.15
N PHE A 55 -4.34 -16.50 -12.64
CA PHE A 55 -3.84 -17.38 -11.60
C PHE A 55 -2.66 -18.23 -12.10
N ILE A 56 -2.82 -18.97 -13.20
CA ILE A 56 -1.78 -19.88 -13.72
C ILE A 56 -0.53 -19.10 -14.13
N ALA A 57 -0.67 -18.13 -15.03
CA ALA A 57 0.45 -17.31 -15.50
C ALA A 57 1.04 -16.48 -14.36
N GLY A 58 0.20 -15.92 -13.49
CA GLY A 58 0.63 -15.17 -12.32
C GLY A 58 1.44 -16.01 -11.34
N THR A 59 1.10 -17.29 -11.13
CA THR A 59 1.93 -18.22 -10.34
C THR A 59 3.27 -18.47 -11.02
N VAL A 60 3.31 -18.69 -12.33
CA VAL A 60 4.56 -18.87 -13.09
C VAL A 60 5.44 -17.61 -12.99
N PHE A 61 4.88 -16.42 -13.24
CA PHE A 61 5.60 -15.16 -13.11
C PHE A 61 6.07 -14.91 -11.67
N SER A 62 5.26 -15.27 -10.68
CA SER A 62 5.63 -15.18 -9.27
C SER A 62 6.85 -16.03 -8.92
N LEU A 63 6.89 -17.28 -9.40
CA LEU A 63 8.01 -18.19 -9.17
C LEU A 63 9.29 -17.72 -9.88
N LEU A 64 9.18 -17.23 -11.11
CA LEU A 64 10.33 -16.80 -11.91
C LEU A 64 10.86 -15.41 -11.54
N LEU A 65 9.94 -14.48 -11.29
CA LEU A 65 10.22 -13.04 -11.23
C LEU A 65 9.80 -12.40 -9.90
N GLY A 66 8.97 -13.05 -9.08
CA GLY A 66 8.40 -12.47 -7.86
C GLY A 66 9.45 -11.93 -6.89
N ARG A 67 10.52 -12.70 -6.64
CA ARG A 67 11.61 -12.26 -5.76
C ARG A 67 12.41 -11.08 -6.33
N LYS A 68 12.68 -11.10 -7.65
CA LYS A 68 13.53 -10.10 -8.30
C LYS A 68 12.77 -8.80 -8.56
N LEU A 69 11.59 -8.89 -9.17
CA LEU A 69 10.81 -7.74 -9.60
C LEU A 69 9.95 -7.16 -8.47
N ILE A 70 9.27 -8.01 -7.70
CA ILE A 70 8.20 -7.58 -6.78
C ILE A 70 8.72 -7.45 -5.35
N ASP A 71 8.95 -8.55 -4.66
CA ASP A 71 9.21 -8.57 -3.22
C ASP A 71 10.42 -9.45 -2.89
N ASP A 72 11.51 -8.83 -2.43
CA ASP A 72 12.77 -9.53 -2.13
C ASP A 72 12.61 -10.60 -1.02
N LYS A 73 11.52 -10.52 -0.23
CA LYS A 73 11.19 -11.47 0.84
C LYS A 73 10.56 -12.76 0.33
N PHE A 74 10.03 -12.78 -0.90
CA PHE A 74 9.43 -13.98 -1.46
C PHE A 74 10.50 -15.06 -1.66
N ARG A 75 10.26 -16.24 -1.08
CA ARG A 75 11.14 -17.42 -1.20
C ARG A 75 10.45 -18.61 -1.84
N LYS A 76 9.22 -18.89 -1.41
CA LYS A 76 8.40 -20.01 -1.86
C LYS A 76 6.93 -19.69 -1.63
N ILE A 77 6.06 -20.49 -2.25
CA ILE A 77 4.63 -20.44 -1.97
C ILE A 77 4.38 -20.93 -0.54
N VAL A 78 3.67 -20.13 0.25
CA VAL A 78 3.34 -20.40 1.65
C VAL A 78 1.89 -20.87 1.74
N PHE A 79 1.68 -22.02 2.37
CA PHE A 79 0.36 -22.62 2.63
C PHE A 79 -0.07 -22.52 4.10
N ASN A 80 0.89 -22.26 5.01
CA ASN A 80 0.66 -22.33 6.47
C ASN A 80 0.45 -20.94 7.12
N ASN A 81 -0.13 -19.98 6.41
CA ASN A 81 -0.41 -18.65 6.95
C ASN A 81 -1.91 -18.34 6.89
N ARG A 82 -2.65 -18.79 7.91
CA ARG A 82 -4.11 -18.70 7.98
C ARG A 82 -4.62 -17.26 7.78
N GLN A 83 -3.97 -16.27 8.38
CA GLN A 83 -4.40 -14.87 8.30
C GLN A 83 -4.24 -14.30 6.88
N MET A 84 -3.13 -14.63 6.21
CA MET A 84 -2.94 -14.28 4.80
C MET A 84 -3.98 -14.98 3.91
N HIS A 85 -4.20 -16.29 4.05
CA HIS A 85 -5.19 -17.01 3.23
C HIS A 85 -6.60 -16.46 3.43
N TRP A 86 -6.95 -16.08 4.66
CA TRP A 86 -8.25 -15.49 4.93
C TRP A 86 -8.41 -14.11 4.30
N SER A 87 -7.36 -13.30 4.37
CA SER A 87 -7.33 -12.01 3.68
C SER A 87 -7.40 -12.18 2.16
N ALA A 88 -6.68 -13.16 1.60
CA ALA A 88 -6.67 -13.49 0.18
C ALA A 88 -8.05 -13.98 -0.29
N PHE A 89 -8.73 -14.81 0.51
CA PHE A 89 -10.08 -15.29 0.21
C PHE A 89 -11.08 -14.15 0.15
N ILE A 90 -11.15 -13.33 1.21
CA ILE A 90 -12.11 -12.23 1.30
C ILE A 90 -11.84 -11.21 0.18
N SER A 91 -10.58 -10.76 0.04
CA SER A 91 -10.23 -9.77 -0.99
C SER A 91 -10.40 -10.33 -2.41
N GLY A 92 -10.04 -11.59 -2.67
CA GLY A 92 -10.21 -12.23 -3.97
C GLY A 92 -11.67 -12.35 -4.37
N SER A 93 -12.52 -12.81 -3.44
CA SER A 93 -13.96 -12.95 -3.65
C SER A 93 -14.63 -11.61 -3.95
N ILE A 94 -14.30 -10.59 -3.16
CA ILE A 94 -14.87 -9.25 -3.32
C ILE A 94 -14.33 -8.57 -4.58
N SER A 95 -13.05 -8.79 -4.90
CA SER A 95 -12.45 -8.31 -6.15
C SER A 95 -13.12 -8.93 -7.38
N ALA A 96 -13.55 -10.20 -7.33
CA ALA A 96 -14.31 -10.80 -8.43
C ALA A 96 -15.64 -10.07 -8.68
N GLY A 97 -16.38 -9.78 -7.62
CA GLY A 97 -17.61 -8.99 -7.70
C GLY A 97 -17.37 -7.56 -8.20
N SER A 98 -16.40 -6.84 -7.62
CA SER A 98 -16.03 -5.48 -8.07
C SER A 98 -15.60 -5.47 -9.54
N THR A 99 -14.79 -6.45 -9.97
CA THR A 99 -14.36 -6.58 -11.38
C THR A 99 -15.57 -6.80 -12.29
N LEU A 100 -16.50 -7.69 -11.94
CA LEU A 100 -17.72 -7.90 -12.70
C LEU A 100 -18.52 -6.60 -12.89
N PHE A 101 -18.72 -5.84 -11.81
CA PHE A 101 -19.45 -4.57 -11.87
C PHE A 101 -18.73 -3.50 -12.68
N ILE A 102 -17.39 -3.48 -12.68
CA ILE A 102 -16.60 -2.60 -13.54
C ILE A 102 -16.75 -3.01 -15.01
N LEU A 103 -16.63 -4.30 -15.33
CA LEU A 103 -16.79 -4.81 -16.69
C LEU A 103 -18.21 -4.53 -17.23
N LEU A 104 -19.22 -4.76 -16.40
CA LEU A 104 -20.61 -4.44 -16.73
C LEU A 104 -20.81 -2.92 -16.86
N GLY A 105 -20.20 -2.12 -15.99
CA GLY A 105 -20.22 -0.66 -16.05
C GLY A 105 -19.65 -0.12 -17.37
N ASN A 106 -18.49 -0.64 -17.80
CA ASN A 106 -17.85 -0.30 -19.08
C ASN A 106 -18.74 -0.66 -20.28
N GLN A 107 -19.59 -1.68 -20.12
CA GLN A 107 -20.53 -2.11 -21.14
C GLN A 107 -21.83 -1.29 -21.18
N LEU A 108 -22.18 -0.61 -20.08
CA LEU A 108 -23.43 0.16 -19.90
C LEU A 108 -23.24 1.69 -20.00
N GLY A 109 -22.01 2.18 -19.91
CA GLY A 109 -21.68 3.60 -19.98
C GLY A 109 -20.36 3.86 -20.68
N ASP A 110 -19.97 5.13 -20.77
CA ASP A 110 -18.67 5.52 -21.34
C ASP A 110 -17.53 5.03 -20.43
N PRO A 111 -16.60 4.19 -20.93
CA PRO A 111 -15.48 3.68 -20.14
C PRO A 111 -14.65 4.77 -19.46
N SER A 112 -14.52 5.95 -20.08
CA SER A 112 -13.77 7.09 -19.52
C SER A 112 -14.42 7.60 -18.24
N VAL A 113 -15.76 7.72 -18.24
CA VAL A 113 -16.53 8.16 -17.08
C VAL A 113 -16.50 7.10 -15.98
N ILE A 114 -16.61 5.82 -16.32
CA ILE A 114 -16.52 4.71 -15.35
C ILE A 114 -15.14 4.69 -14.69
N VAL A 115 -14.06 4.87 -15.46
CA VAL A 115 -12.69 4.97 -14.94
C VAL A 115 -12.54 6.17 -14.02
N ALA A 116 -13.06 7.34 -14.37
CA ALA A 116 -13.08 8.51 -13.50
C ALA A 116 -13.83 8.25 -12.18
N LEU A 117 -15.02 7.65 -12.25
CA LEU A 117 -15.81 7.32 -11.06
C LEU A 117 -15.16 6.24 -10.18
N SER A 118 -14.32 5.37 -10.75
CA SER A 118 -13.56 4.37 -10.00
C SER A 118 -12.50 4.98 -9.08
N THR A 119 -12.13 6.26 -9.25
CA THR A 119 -11.21 6.94 -8.32
C THR A 119 -11.85 7.24 -6.96
N LEU A 120 -13.19 7.20 -6.86
CA LEU A 120 -13.91 7.43 -5.61
C LEU A 120 -13.60 6.38 -4.53
N THR A 121 -13.03 5.23 -4.90
CA THR A 121 -12.45 4.25 -3.96
C THR A 121 -11.50 4.93 -2.98
N ILE A 122 -10.76 5.96 -3.44
CA ILE A 122 -9.86 6.78 -2.62
C ILE A 122 -10.61 7.39 -1.42
N VAL A 123 -11.81 7.94 -1.62
CA VAL A 123 -12.63 8.56 -0.56
C VAL A 123 -12.92 7.56 0.55
N TYR A 124 -13.40 6.37 0.19
CA TYR A 124 -13.73 5.32 1.16
C TYR A 124 -12.48 4.86 1.93
N THR A 125 -11.33 4.72 1.26
CA THR A 125 -10.09 4.34 1.93
C THR A 125 -9.51 5.42 2.84
N ILE A 126 -9.70 6.70 2.49
CA ILE A 126 -9.32 7.82 3.35
C ILE A 126 -10.15 7.80 4.62
N LEU A 127 -11.47 7.66 4.52
CA LEU A 127 -12.33 7.56 5.70
C LEU A 127 -11.85 6.45 6.63
N TYR A 128 -11.52 5.27 6.08
CA TYR A 128 -10.94 4.17 6.86
C TYR A 128 -9.59 4.53 7.52
N ASP A 129 -8.65 5.11 6.77
CA ASP A 129 -7.32 5.47 7.28
C ASP A 129 -7.42 6.53 8.39
N LEU A 130 -8.38 7.45 8.31
CA LEU A 130 -8.68 8.43 9.36
C LEU A 130 -9.28 7.77 10.61
N PHE A 131 -10.30 6.92 10.44
CA PHE A 131 -10.94 6.22 11.56
C PHE A 131 -9.97 5.29 12.29
N THR A 132 -8.99 4.72 11.58
CA THR A 132 -7.97 3.86 12.17
C THR A 132 -6.73 4.61 12.66
N GLY A 133 -6.66 5.94 12.45
CA GLY A 133 -5.51 6.77 12.82
C GLY A 133 -4.23 6.41 12.06
N GLN A 134 -4.34 5.81 10.88
CA GLN A 134 -3.21 5.50 10.01
C GLN A 134 -2.72 6.74 9.24
N ALA A 135 -3.57 7.76 9.10
CA ALA A 135 -3.23 9.03 8.49
C ALA A 135 -3.95 10.20 9.16
N ASP A 136 -3.39 11.40 9.04
CA ASP A 136 -4.02 12.64 9.53
C ASP A 136 -4.84 13.29 8.40
N TRP A 137 -6.00 13.84 8.75
CA TRP A 137 -6.88 14.56 7.83
C TRP A 137 -6.17 15.75 7.17
N LYS A 138 -5.38 16.50 7.93
CA LYS A 138 -4.68 17.71 7.45
C LYS A 138 -3.77 17.40 6.26
N TYR A 139 -3.26 16.18 6.24
CA TYR A 139 -2.27 15.70 5.30
C TYR A 139 -2.90 15.04 4.06
N LEU A 140 -4.05 14.41 4.21
CA LEU A 140 -4.70 13.72 3.09
C LEU A 140 -5.76 14.57 2.39
N PHE A 141 -6.41 15.51 3.07
CA PHE A 141 -7.59 16.18 2.53
C PHE A 141 -7.32 16.88 1.19
N LEU A 142 -6.36 17.81 1.15
CA LEU A 142 -6.06 18.58 -0.05
C LEU A 142 -5.54 17.71 -1.20
N PRO A 143 -4.53 16.83 -1.02
CA PRO A 143 -4.10 15.90 -2.06
C PRO A 143 -5.26 15.09 -2.65
N SER A 144 -6.18 14.64 -1.80
CA SER A 144 -7.27 13.77 -2.21
C SER A 144 -8.35 14.49 -2.99
N VAL A 145 -8.80 15.65 -2.51
CA VAL A 145 -9.79 16.47 -3.23
C VAL A 145 -9.24 16.84 -4.61
N VAL A 146 -8.00 17.33 -4.67
CA VAL A 146 -7.39 17.74 -5.93
C VAL A 146 -7.20 16.55 -6.88
N THR A 147 -6.76 15.40 -6.37
CA THR A 147 -6.57 14.19 -7.19
C THR A 147 -7.89 13.62 -7.70
N ILE A 148 -8.95 13.62 -6.89
CA ILE A 148 -10.28 13.12 -7.29
C ILE A 148 -10.89 14.05 -8.34
N THR A 149 -10.88 15.36 -8.11
CA THR A 149 -11.35 16.35 -9.09
C THR A 149 -10.53 16.25 -10.38
N GLY A 150 -9.21 16.14 -10.26
CA GLY A 150 -8.32 15.93 -11.40
C GLY A 150 -8.64 14.65 -12.16
N GLY A 151 -8.90 13.55 -11.46
CA GLY A 151 -9.33 12.27 -12.03
C GLY A 151 -10.66 12.35 -12.79
N MET A 152 -11.63 13.08 -12.25
CA MET A 152 -12.92 13.32 -12.93
C MET A 152 -12.75 14.14 -14.21
N MET A 153 -11.95 15.20 -14.17
CA MET A 153 -11.63 16.01 -15.36
C MET A 153 -10.82 15.21 -16.39
N ALA A 154 -9.88 14.41 -15.92
CA ALA A 154 -9.01 13.56 -16.74
C ALA A 154 -9.78 12.43 -17.46
N GLY A 155 -10.80 11.87 -16.82
CA GLY A 155 -11.68 10.87 -17.44
C GLY A 155 -12.87 11.47 -18.20
N PHE A 156 -13.00 12.79 -18.31
CA PHE A 156 -14.13 13.40 -19.02
C PHE A 156 -14.09 13.08 -20.52
N SER A 157 -15.23 12.69 -21.09
CA SER A 157 -15.37 12.30 -22.50
C SER A 157 -16.29 13.21 -23.32
N GLY A 158 -16.76 14.31 -22.75
CA GLY A 158 -17.67 15.26 -23.43
C GLY A 158 -19.13 15.09 -23.08
N SER A 159 -19.54 13.93 -22.53
CA SER A 159 -20.87 13.71 -21.97
C SER A 159 -20.79 13.04 -20.60
N LEU A 160 -21.78 13.34 -19.74
CA LEU A 160 -21.98 12.65 -18.47
C LEU A 160 -23.14 11.66 -18.56
N SER A 161 -23.35 11.04 -19.73
CA SER A 161 -24.46 10.12 -19.95
C SER A 161 -24.18 8.77 -19.25
N VAL A 162 -24.45 8.73 -17.95
CA VAL A 162 -24.46 7.50 -17.15
C VAL A 162 -25.87 7.33 -16.60
N THR A 163 -26.46 6.15 -16.77
CA THR A 163 -27.76 5.85 -16.16
C THR A 163 -27.65 5.94 -14.64
N ALA A 164 -28.71 6.37 -13.94
CA ALA A 164 -28.70 6.45 -12.48
C ALA A 164 -28.33 5.09 -11.82
N ILE A 165 -28.76 3.99 -12.44
CA ILE A 165 -28.43 2.62 -12.03
C ILE A 165 -26.93 2.33 -12.24
N GLY A 166 -26.37 2.71 -13.40
CA GLY A 166 -24.93 2.56 -13.66
C GLY A 166 -24.08 3.38 -12.68
N LEU A 167 -24.51 4.60 -12.36
CA LEU A 167 -23.88 5.45 -11.36
C LEU A 167 -23.89 4.76 -9.99
N PHE A 168 -25.04 4.22 -9.56
CA PHE A 168 -25.15 3.50 -8.29
C PHE A 168 -24.22 2.28 -8.22
N TYR A 169 -24.21 1.43 -9.26
CA TYR A 169 -23.35 0.25 -9.28
C TYR A 169 -21.87 0.59 -9.22
N VAL A 170 -21.44 1.64 -9.91
CA VAL A 170 -20.03 2.02 -9.94
C VAL A 170 -19.65 2.78 -8.68
N VAL A 171 -20.36 3.86 -8.36
CA VAL A 171 -20.01 4.79 -7.28
C VAL A 171 -20.19 4.16 -5.90
N VAL A 172 -21.26 3.41 -5.68
CA VAL A 172 -21.57 2.87 -4.35
C VAL A 172 -21.06 1.45 -4.23
N VAL A 173 -21.53 0.55 -5.11
CA VAL A 173 -21.25 -0.89 -4.96
C VAL A 173 -19.80 -1.19 -5.30
N SER A 174 -19.33 -0.82 -6.49
CA SER A 174 -17.98 -1.17 -6.94
C SER A 174 -16.89 -0.47 -6.14
N ASN A 175 -17.00 0.83 -5.91
CA ASN A 175 -16.00 1.55 -5.09
C ASN A 175 -16.03 1.15 -3.61
N GLY A 176 -17.21 0.86 -3.04
CA GLY A 176 -17.32 0.37 -1.66
C GLY A 176 -16.68 -1.02 -1.48
N LEU A 177 -17.02 -1.96 -2.38
CA LEU A 177 -16.39 -3.29 -2.42
C LEU A 177 -14.89 -3.20 -2.72
N GLY A 178 -14.50 -2.32 -3.64
CA GLY A 178 -13.11 -2.02 -3.97
C GLY A 178 -12.35 -1.58 -2.73
N ALA A 179 -12.82 -0.53 -2.05
CA ALA A 179 -12.18 -0.01 -0.83
C ALA A 179 -12.07 -1.08 0.26
N PHE A 180 -13.13 -1.86 0.48
CA PHE A 180 -13.09 -2.95 1.44
C PHE A 180 -12.06 -4.02 1.06
N SER A 181 -11.99 -4.42 -0.22
CA SER A 181 -10.95 -5.32 -0.72
C SER A 181 -9.55 -4.74 -0.49
N GLU A 182 -9.35 -3.46 -0.79
CA GLU A 182 -8.05 -2.78 -0.65
C GLU A 182 -7.56 -2.77 0.81
N ILE A 183 -8.48 -2.63 1.78
CA ILE A 183 -8.21 -2.69 3.22
C ILE A 183 -7.83 -4.11 3.67
N ILE A 184 -8.59 -5.12 3.23
CA ILE A 184 -8.30 -6.51 3.57
C ILE A 184 -6.97 -6.97 2.97
N GLU A 185 -6.67 -6.55 1.75
CA GLU A 185 -5.36 -6.78 1.12
C GLU A 185 -4.23 -6.21 1.98
N GLN A 186 -4.38 -4.99 2.52
CA GLN A 186 -3.37 -4.38 3.40
C GLN A 186 -3.11 -5.22 4.65
N ARG A 187 -4.15 -5.80 5.24
CA ARG A 187 -4.02 -6.71 6.40
C ARG A 187 -3.28 -7.99 6.02
N GLY A 188 -3.62 -8.57 4.87
CA GLY A 188 -2.98 -9.78 4.35
C GLY A 188 -1.49 -9.58 4.05
N ILE A 189 -1.11 -8.42 3.51
CA ILE A 189 0.29 -8.14 3.18
C ILE A 189 1.14 -7.84 4.42
N ARG A 190 0.57 -7.22 5.45
CA ARG A 190 1.33 -6.96 6.70
C ARG A 190 1.77 -8.23 7.42
N VAL A 191 1.10 -9.36 7.15
CA VAL A 191 1.41 -10.67 7.75
C VAL A 191 2.05 -11.65 6.77
N SER A 192 2.34 -11.23 5.53
CA SER A 192 2.92 -12.09 4.48
C SER A 192 3.83 -11.27 3.54
N ASP A 193 4.18 -11.84 2.39
CA ASP A 193 4.81 -11.14 1.29
C ASP A 193 3.82 -10.88 0.13
N SER A 194 4.20 -9.94 -0.72
CA SER A 194 3.34 -9.38 -1.78
C SER A 194 2.95 -10.42 -2.83
N VAL A 195 3.87 -11.37 -3.07
CA VAL A 195 3.76 -12.37 -4.12
C VAL A 195 2.82 -13.49 -3.67
N ASN A 196 2.98 -13.98 -2.44
CA ASN A 196 2.08 -14.98 -1.86
C ASN A 196 0.64 -14.47 -1.78
N LEU A 197 0.43 -13.23 -1.32
CA LEU A 197 -0.91 -12.64 -1.28
C LEU A 197 -1.51 -12.54 -2.69
N PHE A 198 -0.72 -12.14 -3.68
CA PHE A 198 -1.14 -12.07 -5.09
C PHE A 198 -1.63 -13.42 -5.61
N ILE A 199 -0.83 -14.48 -5.49
CA ILE A 199 -1.18 -15.82 -5.98
C ILE A 199 -2.51 -16.29 -5.38
N TRP A 200 -2.61 -16.25 -4.06
CA TRP A 200 -3.79 -16.77 -3.36
C TRP A 200 -5.03 -15.92 -3.60
N ARG A 201 -4.89 -14.59 -3.67
CA ARG A 201 -6.00 -13.70 -4.01
C ARG A 201 -6.52 -13.99 -5.42
N PHE A 202 -5.63 -14.21 -6.39
CA PHE A 202 -6.01 -14.54 -7.76
C PHE A 202 -6.68 -15.91 -7.87
N PHE A 203 -6.20 -16.92 -7.14
CA PHE A 203 -6.88 -18.21 -7.04
C PHE A 203 -8.34 -18.04 -6.59
N TRP A 204 -8.54 -17.31 -5.49
CA TRP A 204 -9.89 -17.10 -4.96
C TRP A 204 -10.75 -16.26 -5.90
N LEU A 205 -10.19 -15.21 -6.51
CA LEU A 205 -10.89 -14.41 -7.53
C LEU A 205 -11.38 -15.27 -8.70
N ALA A 206 -10.51 -16.13 -9.25
CA ALA A 206 -10.84 -17.01 -10.37
C ALA A 206 -11.94 -18.02 -9.98
N LEU A 207 -11.80 -18.64 -8.81
CA LEU A 207 -12.75 -19.62 -8.30
C LEU A 207 -14.13 -18.99 -8.07
N THR A 208 -14.19 -17.89 -7.32
CA THR A 208 -15.47 -17.21 -7.03
C THR A 208 -16.09 -16.60 -8.28
N GLY A 209 -15.27 -16.02 -9.16
CA GLY A 209 -15.74 -15.48 -10.45
C GLY A 209 -16.36 -16.57 -11.32
N THR A 210 -15.75 -17.76 -11.36
CA THR A 210 -16.27 -18.92 -12.09
C THR A 210 -17.60 -19.42 -11.51
N ILE A 211 -17.66 -19.61 -10.19
CA ILE A 211 -18.89 -20.04 -9.51
C ILE A 211 -20.02 -19.06 -9.78
N LEU A 212 -19.76 -17.76 -9.62
CA LEU A 212 -20.74 -16.70 -9.85
C LEU A 212 -21.21 -16.67 -11.32
N ALA A 213 -20.26 -16.73 -12.26
CA ALA A 213 -20.56 -16.74 -13.69
C ALA A 213 -21.45 -17.91 -14.12
N ILE A 214 -21.12 -19.12 -13.65
CA ILE A 214 -21.91 -20.32 -13.95
C ILE A 214 -23.29 -20.24 -13.30
N ALA A 215 -23.37 -19.89 -12.01
CA ALA A 215 -24.64 -19.81 -11.29
C ALA A 215 -25.60 -18.79 -11.93
N VAL A 216 -25.11 -17.59 -12.25
CA VAL A 216 -25.93 -16.54 -12.88
C VAL A 216 -26.29 -16.90 -14.32
N SER A 217 -25.37 -17.49 -15.09
CA SER A 217 -25.67 -17.89 -16.47
C SER A 217 -26.66 -19.04 -16.53
N LEU A 218 -26.59 -19.99 -15.57
CA LEU A 218 -27.57 -21.06 -15.42
C LEU A 218 -28.95 -20.48 -15.05
N ALA A 219 -29.02 -19.59 -14.06
CA ALA A 219 -30.27 -18.96 -13.63
C ALA A 219 -30.94 -18.13 -14.74
N ARG A 220 -30.17 -17.58 -15.69
CA ARG A 220 -30.69 -16.80 -16.82
C ARG A 220 -30.91 -17.62 -18.10
N GLY A 221 -30.54 -18.90 -18.12
CA GLY A 221 -30.63 -19.74 -19.33
C GLY A 221 -29.58 -19.45 -20.41
N TYR A 222 -28.47 -18.79 -20.08
CA TYR A 222 -27.37 -18.45 -21.01
C TYR A 222 -26.12 -19.32 -20.85
N LEU A 223 -26.22 -20.49 -20.22
CA LEU A 223 -25.05 -21.35 -19.96
C LEU A 223 -24.36 -21.83 -21.26
N SER A 224 -25.15 -22.21 -22.27
CA SER A 224 -24.61 -22.63 -23.58
C SER A 224 -23.86 -21.48 -24.27
N LEU A 225 -24.43 -20.27 -24.23
CA LEU A 225 -23.79 -19.07 -24.77
C LEU A 225 -22.49 -18.75 -24.03
N LEU A 226 -22.47 -18.89 -22.69
CA LEU A 226 -21.26 -18.70 -21.90
C LEU A 226 -20.15 -19.66 -22.35
N ILE A 227 -20.46 -20.96 -22.49
CA ILE A 227 -19.48 -21.97 -22.92
C ILE A 227 -18.95 -21.66 -24.31
N ALA A 228 -19.82 -21.32 -25.28
CA ALA A 228 -19.41 -20.97 -26.62
C ALA A 228 -18.50 -19.72 -26.64
N THR A 229 -18.85 -18.70 -25.84
CA THR A 229 -18.04 -17.48 -25.71
C THR A 229 -16.68 -17.76 -25.08
N ILE A 230 -16.62 -18.65 -24.08
CA ILE A 230 -15.35 -19.09 -23.48
C ILE A 230 -14.48 -19.79 -24.53
N GLN A 231 -15.04 -20.74 -25.27
CA GLN A 231 -14.32 -21.47 -26.31
C GLN A 231 -13.74 -20.54 -27.38
N GLN A 232 -14.50 -19.55 -27.82
CA GLN A 232 -14.02 -18.51 -28.73
C GLN A 232 -12.90 -17.68 -28.10
N GLY A 233 -13.07 -17.26 -26.84
CA GLY A 233 -12.09 -16.45 -26.13
C GLY A 233 -10.73 -17.13 -25.91
N MET A 234 -10.68 -18.47 -25.88
CA MET A 234 -9.44 -19.23 -25.73
C MET A 234 -8.44 -19.02 -26.87
N ILE A 235 -8.90 -18.61 -28.07
CA ILE A 235 -8.02 -18.28 -29.20
C ILE A 235 -7.12 -17.07 -28.86
N TYR A 236 -7.58 -16.19 -27.96
CA TYR A 236 -6.87 -14.98 -27.57
C TYR A 236 -6.02 -15.16 -26.30
N LEU A 237 -5.76 -16.39 -25.86
CA LEU A 237 -4.93 -16.66 -24.68
C LEU A 237 -3.55 -15.95 -24.68
N PRO A 238 -2.78 -15.89 -25.79
CA PRO A 238 -1.51 -15.18 -25.80
C PRO A 238 -1.64 -13.69 -25.42
N TRP A 239 -2.73 -13.06 -25.87
CA TRP A 239 -3.05 -11.68 -25.52
C TRP A 239 -3.40 -11.55 -24.03
N VAL A 240 -4.27 -12.43 -23.52
CA VAL A 240 -4.64 -12.46 -22.10
C VAL A 240 -3.42 -12.70 -21.21
N ILE A 241 -2.50 -13.58 -21.58
CA ILE A 241 -1.25 -13.83 -20.84
C ILE A 241 -0.39 -12.55 -20.76
N THR A 242 -0.31 -11.80 -21.85
CA THR A 242 0.41 -10.51 -21.90
C THR A 242 -0.23 -9.50 -20.94
N THR A 243 -1.56 -9.38 -20.95
CA THR A 243 -2.29 -8.56 -19.99
C THR A 243 -2.01 -8.99 -18.55
N MET A 244 -2.02 -10.30 -18.27
CA MET A 244 -1.76 -10.84 -16.93
C MET A 244 -0.33 -10.60 -16.43
N PHE A 245 0.66 -10.47 -17.32
CA PHE A 245 2.01 -10.04 -16.94
C PHE A 245 2.00 -8.62 -16.36
N PHE A 246 1.33 -7.68 -17.03
CA PHE A 246 1.21 -6.30 -16.53
C PHE A 246 0.37 -6.23 -15.25
N VAL A 247 -0.69 -7.04 -15.14
CA VAL A 247 -1.46 -7.18 -13.89
C VAL A 247 -0.58 -7.69 -12.75
N PHE A 248 0.26 -8.70 -12.99
CA PHE A 248 1.20 -9.22 -11.99
C PHE A 248 2.17 -8.14 -11.50
N VAL A 249 2.79 -7.39 -12.41
CA VAL A 249 3.71 -6.31 -12.03
C VAL A 249 2.99 -5.20 -11.27
N ALA A 250 1.86 -4.71 -11.81
CA ALA A 250 1.08 -3.64 -11.20
C ALA A 250 0.59 -4.01 -9.79
N MET A 251 -0.08 -5.15 -9.66
CA MET A 251 -0.68 -5.58 -8.39
C MET A 251 0.38 -6.02 -7.38
N GLY A 252 1.44 -6.69 -7.83
CA GLY A 252 2.56 -7.06 -6.98
C GLY A 252 3.23 -5.84 -6.35
N LEU A 253 3.53 -4.80 -7.15
CA LEU A 253 4.11 -3.56 -6.64
C LEU A 253 3.12 -2.76 -5.78
N LYS A 254 1.82 -2.74 -6.13
CA LYS A 254 0.77 -2.16 -5.28
C LYS A 254 0.74 -2.81 -3.90
N PHE A 255 0.77 -4.14 -3.82
CA PHE A 255 0.79 -4.86 -2.55
C PHE A 255 2.05 -4.58 -1.76
N TYR A 256 3.21 -4.58 -2.42
CA TYR A 256 4.47 -4.20 -1.78
C TYR A 256 4.38 -2.83 -1.09
N LEU A 257 3.81 -1.83 -1.78
CA LEU A 257 3.62 -0.49 -1.21
C LEU A 257 2.67 -0.51 0.00
N LYS A 258 1.53 -1.20 -0.10
CA LYS A 258 0.56 -1.34 1.01
C LYS A 258 1.12 -2.02 2.26
N GLY A 259 2.15 -2.86 2.09
CA GLY A 259 2.88 -3.45 3.21
C GLY A 259 3.60 -2.41 4.07
N THR A 260 3.90 -1.24 3.50
CA THR A 260 4.67 -0.16 4.15
C THR A 260 3.90 1.14 4.32
N GLN A 261 2.89 1.40 3.49
CA GLN A 261 2.19 2.68 3.42
C GLN A 261 0.69 2.53 3.72
N ALA A 262 0.04 3.66 4.03
CA ALA A 262 -1.42 3.76 4.14
C ALA A 262 -2.10 3.45 2.79
N VAL A 263 -3.31 2.91 2.81
CA VAL A 263 -3.99 2.47 1.57
C VAL A 263 -4.30 3.68 0.69
N SER A 264 -4.80 4.75 1.30
CA SER A 264 -5.10 6.02 0.63
C SER A 264 -3.90 6.60 -0.12
N VAL A 265 -2.72 6.63 0.50
CA VAL A 265 -1.46 7.10 -0.09
C VAL A 265 -1.12 6.30 -1.36
N VAL A 266 -1.20 4.97 -1.29
CA VAL A 266 -0.90 4.10 -2.44
C VAL A 266 -1.89 4.34 -3.58
N LEU A 267 -3.19 4.46 -3.28
CA LEU A 267 -4.21 4.71 -4.30
C LEU A 267 -4.09 6.11 -4.93
N LEU A 268 -3.70 7.12 -4.16
CA LEU A 268 -3.42 8.46 -4.69
C LEU A 268 -2.27 8.42 -5.70
N ILE A 269 -1.17 7.74 -5.39
CA ILE A 269 -0.06 7.60 -6.35
C ILE A 269 -0.50 6.81 -7.60
N LEU A 270 -1.28 5.73 -7.41
CA LEU A 270 -1.78 4.91 -8.51
C LEU A 270 -2.76 5.64 -9.42
N SER A 271 -3.39 6.73 -8.97
CA SER A 271 -4.23 7.57 -9.82
C SER A 271 -3.49 8.16 -11.04
N ALA A 272 -2.14 8.23 -10.99
CA ALA A 272 -1.30 8.60 -12.13
C ALA A 272 -1.55 7.71 -13.36
N GLN A 273 -2.09 6.50 -13.19
CA GLN A 273 -2.49 5.60 -14.29
C GLN A 273 -3.43 6.29 -15.28
N ILE A 274 -4.26 7.24 -14.83
CA ILE A 274 -5.21 7.95 -15.70
C ILE A 274 -4.45 8.82 -16.69
N ILE A 275 -3.40 9.51 -16.23
CA ILE A 275 -2.53 10.33 -17.07
C ILE A 275 -1.73 9.45 -18.01
N LEU A 276 -1.18 8.35 -17.48
CA LEU A 276 -0.35 7.41 -18.24
C LEU A 276 -1.15 6.64 -19.29
N ALA A 277 -2.49 6.59 -19.18
CA ALA A 277 -3.35 6.03 -20.21
C ALA A 277 -3.36 6.87 -21.49
N TYR A 278 -3.18 8.20 -21.42
CA TYR A 278 -3.21 9.06 -22.61
C TYR A 278 -2.17 8.71 -23.67
N PRO A 279 -0.86 8.62 -23.37
CA PRO A 279 0.12 8.21 -24.37
C PRO A 279 -0.16 6.80 -24.89
N ILE A 280 -0.67 5.89 -24.05
CA ILE A 280 -1.04 4.54 -24.46
C ILE A 280 -2.19 4.59 -25.48
N THR A 281 -3.21 5.41 -25.24
CA THR A 281 -4.34 5.59 -26.16
C THR A 281 -3.88 6.18 -27.49
N ILE A 282 -3.02 7.22 -27.48
CA ILE A 282 -2.49 7.85 -28.69
C ILE A 282 -1.64 6.86 -29.50
N ILE A 283 -0.75 6.11 -28.83
CA ILE A 283 0.06 5.08 -29.50
C ILE A 283 -0.83 3.98 -30.07
N GLY A 284 -1.86 3.56 -29.32
CA GLY A 284 -2.82 2.56 -29.78
C GLY A 284 -3.57 3.00 -31.04
N ASP A 285 -4.03 4.25 -31.08
CA ASP A 285 -4.71 4.82 -32.25
C ASP A 285 -3.79 4.91 -33.48
N GLN A 286 -2.50 5.21 -33.28
CA GLN A 286 -1.51 5.18 -34.36
C GLN A 286 -1.24 3.77 -34.90
N LEU A 287 -1.31 2.74 -34.05
CA LEU A 287 -1.14 1.34 -34.46
C LEU A 287 -2.37 0.81 -35.18
N GLN A 288 -3.55 1.14 -34.67
CA GLN A 288 -4.84 0.77 -35.25
C GLN A 288 -5.85 1.87 -34.92
N PRO A 289 -6.28 2.68 -35.91
CA PRO A 289 -7.24 3.75 -35.68
C PRO A 289 -8.52 3.22 -35.01
N GLY A 290 -8.92 3.87 -33.92
CA GLY A 290 -10.08 3.46 -33.13
C GLY A 290 -9.85 2.27 -32.18
N LEU A 291 -8.61 1.79 -31.98
CA LEU A 291 -8.30 0.66 -31.09
C LEU A 291 -8.91 0.81 -29.68
N PHE A 292 -8.90 2.03 -29.16
CA PHE A 292 -9.45 2.37 -27.85
C PHE A 292 -10.64 3.34 -27.94
N GLY A 293 -11.29 3.42 -29.10
CA GLY A 293 -12.34 4.40 -29.41
C GLY A 293 -11.80 5.66 -30.10
N GLU A 294 -12.70 6.59 -30.42
CA GLU A 294 -12.35 7.85 -31.08
C GLU A 294 -11.53 8.77 -30.17
N LEU A 295 -10.55 9.46 -30.75
CA LEU A 295 -9.79 10.46 -30.01
C LEU A 295 -10.69 11.65 -29.62
N PRO A 296 -10.58 12.14 -28.38
CA PRO A 296 -11.37 13.29 -27.95
C PRO A 296 -11.06 14.54 -28.78
N THR A 297 -12.03 15.45 -28.83
CA THR A 297 -11.84 16.79 -29.41
C THR A 297 -10.82 17.61 -28.61
N ILE A 298 -10.27 18.66 -29.24
CA ILE A 298 -9.27 19.54 -28.62
C ILE A 298 -9.78 20.13 -27.29
N SER A 299 -11.06 20.51 -27.21
CA SER A 299 -11.65 21.05 -25.99
C SER A 299 -11.66 20.03 -24.84
N ILE A 300 -11.97 18.76 -25.13
CA ILE A 300 -11.91 17.68 -24.12
C ILE A 300 -10.46 17.44 -23.71
N TRP A 301 -9.50 17.44 -24.64
CA TRP A 301 -8.08 17.32 -24.32
C TRP A 301 -7.58 18.42 -23.37
N MET A 302 -8.03 19.66 -23.55
CA MET A 302 -7.68 20.75 -22.63
C MET A 302 -8.16 20.47 -21.20
N ILE A 303 -9.40 19.99 -21.04
CA ILE A 303 -9.95 19.60 -19.73
C ILE A 303 -9.13 18.45 -19.13
N ARG A 304 -8.80 17.45 -19.96
CA ARG A 304 -8.00 16.28 -19.56
C ARG A 304 -6.59 16.64 -19.11
N ILE A 305 -5.95 17.62 -19.75
CA ILE A 305 -4.63 18.15 -19.38
C ILE A 305 -4.70 18.87 -18.04
N VAL A 306 -5.71 19.73 -17.82
CA VAL A 306 -5.92 20.38 -16.52
C VAL A 306 -6.12 19.33 -15.43
N GLY A 307 -6.95 18.31 -15.69
CA GLY A 307 -7.15 17.18 -14.78
C GLY A 307 -5.86 16.44 -14.44
N ALA A 308 -5.01 16.19 -15.45
CA ALA A 308 -3.70 15.57 -15.24
C ALA A 308 -2.76 16.43 -14.39
N ILE A 309 -2.73 17.74 -14.59
CA ILE A 309 -1.93 18.68 -13.78
C ILE A 309 -2.40 18.64 -12.31
N LEU A 310 -3.71 18.60 -12.07
CA LEU A 310 -4.27 18.49 -10.72
C LEU A 310 -3.86 17.17 -10.05
N ILE A 311 -3.96 16.03 -10.75
CA ILE A 311 -3.50 14.73 -10.22
C ILE A 311 -2.00 14.80 -9.86
N ILE A 312 -1.16 15.33 -10.75
CA ILE A 312 0.28 15.49 -10.51
C ILE A 312 0.53 16.36 -9.26
N PHE A 313 -0.15 17.50 -9.16
CA PHE A 313 -0.05 18.38 -8.01
C PHE A 313 -0.47 17.68 -6.71
N GLY A 314 -1.58 16.94 -6.73
CA GLY A 314 -2.05 16.15 -5.59
C GLY A 314 -1.01 15.13 -5.12
N ILE A 315 -0.40 14.39 -6.06
CA ILE A 315 0.67 13.42 -5.76
C ILE A 315 1.92 14.11 -5.19
N PHE A 316 2.31 15.28 -5.72
CA PHE A 316 3.46 16.02 -5.20
C PHE A 316 3.23 16.57 -3.79
N GLN A 317 2.02 17.08 -3.49
CA GLN A 317 1.66 17.53 -2.15
C GLN A 317 1.77 16.40 -1.12
N LEU A 318 1.31 15.20 -1.48
CA LEU A 318 1.42 14.01 -0.63
C LEU A 318 2.87 13.71 -0.20
N LYS A 319 3.83 13.87 -1.12
CA LYS A 319 5.27 13.64 -0.86
C LYS A 319 5.85 14.66 0.11
N ILE A 320 5.45 15.93 0.00
CA ILE A 320 5.90 16.98 0.94
C ILE A 320 5.45 16.58 2.34
N THR A 321 4.23 16.05 2.45
CA THR A 321 3.64 15.67 3.70
C THR A 321 4.28 14.45 4.38
N GLU A 322 4.69 13.42 3.64
CA GLU A 322 5.42 12.26 4.20
C GLU A 322 6.77 12.64 4.83
N ASN A 323 7.38 13.76 4.41
CA ASN A 323 8.65 14.24 4.95
C ASN A 323 8.48 15.18 6.17
N THR A 324 7.25 15.40 6.63
CA THR A 324 6.96 16.33 7.73
C THR A 324 6.99 15.62 9.07
N VAL A 325 7.59 16.28 10.06
CA VAL A 325 7.55 15.89 11.46
C VAL A 325 6.09 15.92 11.96
N GLN A 326 5.59 14.79 12.46
CA GLN A 326 4.23 14.65 12.98
C GLN A 326 4.24 14.87 14.51
N GLU A 327 3.52 15.87 15.00
CA GLU A 327 3.27 16.03 16.44
C GLU A 327 2.33 14.92 16.95
N ILE A 328 2.69 14.29 18.07
CA ILE A 328 1.93 13.22 18.71
C ILE A 328 1.37 13.75 20.04
N SER A 329 0.07 13.55 20.23
CA SER A 329 -0.57 13.87 21.50
C SER A 329 -0.06 13.00 22.63
N GLU A 330 0.02 13.58 23.83
CA GLU A 330 0.62 12.91 24.99
C GLU A 330 0.00 11.55 25.33
N LYS A 331 -1.33 11.46 25.19
CA LYS A 331 -2.11 10.23 25.39
C LYS A 331 -1.72 9.08 24.45
N ASN A 332 -1.12 9.37 23.30
CA ASN A 332 -0.81 8.39 22.27
C ASN A 332 0.68 8.00 22.22
N ILE A 333 1.55 8.61 23.04
CA ILE A 333 3.01 8.39 22.98
C ILE A 333 3.35 6.93 23.24
N ILE A 334 2.83 6.34 24.33
CA ILE A 334 3.13 4.95 24.71
C ILE A 334 2.67 3.99 23.62
N LYS A 335 1.44 4.17 23.11
CA LYS A 335 0.90 3.36 22.01
C LYS A 335 1.78 3.46 20.77
N ARG A 336 2.27 4.66 20.44
CA ARG A 336 3.18 4.85 19.30
C ARG A 336 4.54 4.21 19.56
N ALA A 337 5.14 4.41 20.73
CA ALA A 337 6.41 3.81 21.11
C ALA A 337 6.36 2.27 21.03
N MET A 338 5.31 1.65 21.57
CA MET A 338 5.08 0.20 21.44
C MET A 338 4.92 -0.24 19.99
N SER A 339 4.19 0.52 19.17
CA SER A 339 4.06 0.25 17.74
C SER A 339 5.40 0.32 17.01
N LEU A 340 6.31 1.22 17.41
CA LEU A 340 7.67 1.30 16.82
C LEU A 340 8.54 0.14 17.29
N VAL A 341 8.56 -0.15 18.59
CA VAL A 341 9.34 -1.27 19.12
C VAL A 341 8.88 -2.60 18.49
N SER A 342 7.58 -2.81 18.33
CA SER A 342 7.04 -4.02 17.70
C SER A 342 7.40 -4.15 16.21
N SER A 343 7.66 -3.05 15.50
CA SER A 343 8.05 -3.06 14.08
C SER A 343 9.54 -3.31 13.88
N ALA A 344 10.37 -3.18 14.92
CA ALA A 344 11.83 -3.31 14.87
C ALA A 344 12.30 -4.69 14.38
N ARG A 345 13.33 -4.68 13.54
CA ARG A 345 13.91 -5.87 12.89
C ARG A 345 15.42 -5.98 13.06
N LYS A 346 16.13 -4.88 13.29
CA LYS A 346 17.59 -4.84 13.40
C LYS A 346 18.02 -4.30 14.75
N HIS A 347 17.58 -3.09 15.07
CA HIS A 347 17.97 -2.44 16.32
C HIS A 347 17.01 -1.36 16.79
N ILE A 348 17.04 -1.13 18.09
CA ILE A 348 16.29 -0.12 18.81
C ILE A 348 17.29 0.73 19.57
N LEU A 349 17.31 2.04 19.32
CA LEU A 349 18.17 3.01 19.99
C LEU A 349 17.30 3.92 20.85
N VAL A 350 17.60 4.03 22.14
CA VAL A 350 16.78 4.80 23.08
C VAL A 350 17.64 5.65 23.98
N THR A 351 17.26 6.91 24.16
CA THR A 351 17.76 7.73 25.28
C THR A 351 16.71 7.79 26.36
N MET A 352 17.13 7.78 27.61
CA MET A 352 16.21 7.83 28.75
C MET A 352 16.73 8.74 29.85
N ASP A 353 15.79 9.33 30.57
CA ASP A 353 16.02 10.11 31.78
C ASP A 353 15.72 9.19 32.96
N LEU A 354 16.75 8.79 33.71
CA LEU A 354 16.65 7.80 34.78
C LEU A 354 15.73 8.28 35.90
N SER A 355 15.75 9.56 36.22
CA SER A 355 14.87 10.14 37.24
C SER A 355 13.40 9.94 36.85
N GLN A 356 13.06 10.09 35.57
CA GLN A 356 11.71 9.87 35.07
C GLN A 356 11.35 8.38 35.02
N GLU A 357 12.26 7.52 34.55
CA GLU A 357 12.01 6.07 34.48
C GLU A 357 11.83 5.44 35.87
N LEU A 358 12.53 5.94 36.89
CA LEU A 358 12.40 5.43 38.26
C LEU A 358 11.11 5.88 38.94
N ASN A 359 10.68 7.13 38.69
CA ASN A 359 9.49 7.73 39.29
C ASN A 359 8.18 7.36 38.55
N GLN A 360 8.26 7.17 37.23
CA GLN A 360 7.14 6.84 36.35
C GLN A 360 7.53 5.68 35.43
N PRO A 361 7.66 4.45 35.99
CA PRO A 361 8.12 3.31 35.21
C PRO A 361 7.16 3.00 34.05
N LEU A 362 7.76 2.63 32.92
CA LEU A 362 7.01 2.16 31.76
C LEU A 362 6.19 0.91 32.10
N GLN A 363 5.09 0.72 31.38
CA GLN A 363 4.19 -0.41 31.59
C GLN A 363 4.91 -1.76 31.33
N PRO A 364 4.62 -2.84 32.09
CA PRO A 364 5.26 -4.14 31.93
C PRO A 364 5.17 -4.72 30.50
N GLU A 365 4.11 -4.40 29.77
CA GLU A 365 3.88 -4.80 28.38
C GLU A 365 4.99 -4.30 27.44
N TYR A 366 5.54 -3.11 27.72
CA TYR A 366 6.65 -2.56 26.94
C TYR A 366 7.92 -3.38 27.12
N PHE A 367 8.22 -3.82 28.35
CA PHE A 367 9.40 -4.64 28.63
C PHE A 367 9.27 -6.06 28.07
N ARG A 368 8.09 -6.68 28.18
CA ARG A 368 7.81 -7.97 27.52
C ARG A 368 8.03 -7.89 26.01
N LEU A 369 7.64 -6.77 25.40
CA LEU A 369 7.85 -6.54 23.98
C LEU A 369 9.35 -6.39 23.64
N LEU A 370 10.13 -5.70 24.48
CA LEU A 370 11.59 -5.61 24.31
C LEU A 370 12.27 -6.98 24.45
N GLU A 371 11.90 -7.80 25.43
CA GLU A 371 12.40 -9.17 25.59
C GLU A 371 12.09 -10.03 24.36
N GLN A 372 10.85 -9.94 23.84
CA GLN A 372 10.48 -10.61 22.60
C GLN A 372 11.38 -10.19 21.43
N LYS A 373 11.78 -8.91 21.36
CA LYS A 373 12.67 -8.38 20.32
C LYS A 373 14.11 -8.83 20.49
N LEU A 374 14.63 -8.85 21.71
CA LEU A 374 15.95 -9.41 22.01
C LEU A 374 16.03 -10.89 21.62
N ASN A 375 14.99 -11.68 21.93
CA ASN A 375 14.88 -13.08 21.50
C ASN A 375 14.84 -13.25 19.97
N GLN A 376 14.38 -12.23 19.25
CA GLN A 376 14.42 -12.15 17.78
C GLN A 376 15.77 -11.64 17.23
N LYS A 377 16.79 -11.51 18.08
CA LYS A 377 18.12 -10.97 17.73
C LYS A 377 18.10 -9.51 17.27
N VAL A 378 17.11 -8.73 17.73
CA VAL A 378 17.09 -7.27 17.56
C VAL A 378 17.94 -6.64 18.65
N ALA A 379 18.97 -5.87 18.27
CA ALA A 379 19.85 -5.21 19.23
C ALA A 379 19.12 -4.04 19.91
N VAL A 380 19.22 -3.93 21.23
CA VAL A 380 18.66 -2.80 22.00
C VAL A 380 19.81 -2.05 22.63
N LYS A 381 20.03 -0.81 22.19
CA LYS A 381 21.03 0.09 22.76
C LYS A 381 20.36 1.24 23.47
N ARG A 382 20.82 1.51 24.68
CA ARG A 382 20.24 2.48 25.59
C ARG A 382 21.32 3.41 26.14
N VAL A 383 21.06 4.71 26.08
CA VAL A 383 21.88 5.74 26.72
C VAL A 383 21.04 6.37 27.83
N ALA A 384 21.45 6.16 29.07
CA ALA A 384 20.79 6.65 30.25
C ALA A 384 21.38 8.00 30.68
N PHE A 385 20.54 8.94 31.10
CA PHE A 385 20.95 10.23 31.65
C PHE A 385 20.49 10.30 33.10
N GLY A 386 21.42 10.55 34.03
CA GLY A 386 21.17 10.61 35.47
C GLY A 386 22.43 10.35 36.28
N THR A 387 22.27 10.04 37.56
CA THR A 387 23.37 9.70 38.47
C THR A 387 23.70 8.21 38.44
N GLN A 388 24.89 7.82 38.92
CA GLN A 388 25.30 6.42 39.03
C GLN A 388 24.34 5.61 39.92
N ASP A 389 23.91 6.18 41.06
CA ASP A 389 22.96 5.53 41.97
C ASP A 389 21.60 5.26 41.29
N GLU A 390 21.09 6.20 40.50
CA GLU A 390 19.87 5.98 39.71
C GLU A 390 20.07 4.90 38.63
N PHE A 391 21.25 4.84 38.02
CA PHE A 391 21.59 3.85 37.01
C PHE A 391 21.64 2.43 37.61
N ASP A 392 22.30 2.28 38.75
CA ASP A 392 22.39 1.00 39.48
C ASP A 392 21.00 0.53 39.92
N LYS A 393 20.16 1.44 40.44
CA LYS A 393 18.75 1.16 40.77
C LYS A 393 17.94 0.71 39.56
N PHE A 394 18.14 1.36 38.41
CA PHE A 394 17.46 1.01 37.17
C PHE A 394 17.86 -0.39 36.68
N LEU A 395 19.17 -0.70 36.66
CA LEU A 395 19.67 -2.03 36.28
C LEU A 395 19.16 -3.13 37.22
N GLY A 396 19.07 -2.85 38.53
CA GLY A 396 18.52 -3.79 39.52
C GLY A 396 17.03 -4.12 39.30
N ARG A 397 16.23 -3.20 38.74
CA ARG A 397 14.81 -3.44 38.42
C ARG A 397 14.61 -4.27 37.15
N HIS A 398 15.54 -4.19 36.21
CA HIS A 398 15.43 -4.80 34.89
C HIS A 398 16.70 -5.56 34.50
N PRO A 399 16.98 -6.71 35.14
CA PRO A 399 18.15 -7.51 34.84
C PRO A 399 17.98 -8.20 33.48
N VAL A 400 18.40 -7.54 32.40
CA VAL A 400 18.44 -8.12 31.06
C VAL A 400 19.90 -8.47 30.74
N SER A 401 20.23 -9.77 30.83
CA SER A 401 21.57 -10.29 30.53
C SER A 401 21.57 -11.02 29.18
N THR A 402 21.34 -10.26 28.10
CA THR A 402 21.50 -10.78 26.74
C THR A 402 22.57 -9.97 26.01
N PRO A 403 23.39 -10.59 25.14
CA PRO A 403 24.42 -9.87 24.40
C PRO A 403 23.85 -8.85 23.42
N GLU A 404 22.56 -8.94 23.09
CA GLU A 404 21.86 -7.96 22.26
C GLU A 404 21.40 -6.72 23.04
N TYR A 405 21.47 -6.71 24.37
CA TYR A 405 21.08 -5.58 25.21
C TYR A 405 22.32 -4.83 25.73
N HIS A 406 22.40 -3.54 25.44
CA HIS A 406 23.43 -2.66 25.95
C HIS A 406 22.81 -1.40 26.54
N CYS A 407 23.17 -1.06 27.77
CA CYS A 407 22.74 0.15 28.44
C CYS A 407 23.97 0.81 29.06
N VAL A 408 24.20 2.09 28.73
CA VAL A 408 25.35 2.87 29.20
C VAL A 408 24.88 4.14 29.88
N LEU A 409 25.63 4.63 30.87
CA LEU A 409 25.38 5.91 31.54
C LEU A 409 26.08 7.05 30.79
N SER A 410 25.32 8.05 30.36
CA SER A 410 25.84 9.25 29.72
C SER A 410 26.65 10.08 30.72
N LYS A 411 27.76 10.64 30.24
CA LYS A 411 28.58 11.61 31.00
C LYS A 411 28.15 13.05 30.79
N THR A 412 27.26 13.31 29.84
CA THR A 412 26.80 14.66 29.51
C THR A 412 25.40 14.89 30.07
N GLN A 413 25.05 16.16 30.29
CA GLN A 413 23.70 16.56 30.67
C GLN A 413 22.82 16.95 29.46
N GLU A 414 23.37 16.91 28.24
CA GLU A 414 22.65 17.25 27.01
C GLU A 414 21.71 16.12 26.60
N TYR A 415 20.53 16.08 27.22
CA TYR A 415 19.53 15.06 27.01
C TYR A 415 18.51 15.44 25.94
N PHE A 416 18.43 14.64 24.88
CA PHE A 416 17.30 14.60 23.96
C PHE A 416 16.61 13.26 24.07
N ARG A 417 15.34 13.26 24.52
CA ARG A 417 14.52 12.04 24.55
C ARG A 417 14.24 11.57 23.13
N MET A 418 14.67 10.36 22.81
CA MET A 418 14.44 9.72 21.52
C MET A 418 14.28 8.21 21.63
N LEU A 419 13.51 7.67 20.70
CA LEU A 419 13.35 6.25 20.39
C LEU A 419 13.47 6.12 18.88
N MET A 420 14.54 5.46 18.42
CA MET A 420 14.79 5.21 17.01
C MET A 420 14.73 3.71 16.73
N VAL A 421 14.12 3.35 15.61
CA VAL A 421 13.98 1.96 15.16
C VAL A 421 14.53 1.81 13.75
N ASP A 422 15.47 0.87 13.60
CA ASP A 422 16.04 0.42 12.32
C ASP A 422 16.53 1.57 11.40
N ASP A 423 17.01 2.69 11.96
CA ASP A 423 17.46 3.89 11.23
C ASP A 423 16.41 4.45 10.25
N SER A 424 15.12 4.23 10.54
CA SER A 424 14.03 4.55 9.61
C SER A 424 12.84 5.24 10.26
N GLN A 425 12.74 5.17 11.59
CA GLN A 425 11.65 5.72 12.36
C GLN A 425 12.21 6.36 13.62
N LEU A 426 11.80 7.60 13.89
CA LEU A 426 12.24 8.34 15.05
C LEU A 426 11.01 8.89 15.78
N LEU A 427 10.91 8.60 17.07
CA LEU A 427 10.03 9.26 18.03
C LEU A 427 10.92 10.07 18.96
N PHE A 428 10.64 11.35 19.12
CA PHE A 428 11.46 12.25 19.94
C PHE A 428 10.60 13.28 20.67
N SER A 429 11.19 14.01 21.62
CA SER A 429 10.50 15.12 22.28
C SER A 429 11.32 16.39 22.27
N LEU A 430 10.66 17.53 22.16
CA LEU A 430 11.25 18.86 22.31
C LEU A 430 10.60 19.59 23.49
N ILE A 431 11.39 20.32 24.26
CA ILE A 431 10.89 21.21 25.30
C ILE A 431 10.58 22.56 24.65
N THR A 432 9.33 23.01 24.75
CA THR A 432 8.86 24.30 24.25
C THR A 432 8.43 25.19 25.43
N PRO A 433 8.22 26.50 25.23
CA PRO A 433 7.64 27.37 26.28
C PRO A 433 6.28 26.88 26.81
N GLN A 434 5.56 26.07 26.03
CA GLN A 434 4.26 25.49 26.38
C GLN A 434 4.37 24.10 27.05
N GLY A 435 5.59 23.62 27.31
CA GLY A 435 5.87 22.29 27.83
C GLY A 435 6.50 21.35 26.80
N ARG A 436 6.64 20.08 27.18
CA ARG A 436 7.26 19.04 26.34
C ARG A 436 6.28 18.55 25.28
N LYS A 437 6.67 18.65 24.01
CA LYS A 437 5.93 18.12 22.86
C LYS A 437 6.64 16.92 22.28
N TYR A 438 5.87 16.01 21.69
CA TYR A 438 6.38 14.73 21.18
C TYR A 438 6.14 14.66 19.68
N PHE A 439 7.11 14.11 18.96
CA PHE A 439 7.15 14.15 17.53
C PHE A 439 7.58 12.80 16.96
N PHE A 440 7.01 12.44 15.83
CA PHE A 440 7.41 11.29 15.04
C PHE A 440 7.80 11.71 13.64
N THR A 441 8.88 11.15 13.13
CA THR A 441 9.36 11.42 11.78
C THR A 441 9.91 10.16 11.14
N GLN A 442 9.75 10.08 9.83
CA GLN A 442 10.46 9.14 8.95
C GLN A 442 11.42 9.88 8.01
N ASN A 443 11.58 11.19 8.22
CA ASN A 443 12.50 12.01 7.45
C ASN A 443 13.93 11.54 7.71
N LYS A 444 14.66 11.24 6.63
CA LYS A 444 16.01 10.68 6.71
C LYS A 444 17.03 11.65 7.26
N ASP A 445 16.84 12.95 7.07
CA ASP A 445 17.78 13.96 7.53
C ASP A 445 17.64 14.14 9.05
N ASP A 446 16.42 14.23 9.58
CA ASP A 446 16.15 14.23 11.03
C ASP A 446 16.71 12.96 11.68
N ILE A 447 16.42 11.79 11.11
CA ILE A 447 16.92 10.51 11.61
C ILE A 447 18.45 10.49 11.63
N ARG A 448 19.10 10.99 10.58
CA ARG A 448 20.57 11.03 10.51
C ARG A 448 21.15 11.94 11.59
N GLU A 449 20.52 13.06 11.88
CA GLU A 449 20.95 13.98 12.93
C GLU A 449 20.83 13.34 14.32
N TYR A 450 19.67 12.76 14.65
CA TYR A 450 19.45 12.06 15.92
C TYR A 450 20.33 10.81 16.07
N PHE A 451 20.63 10.12 14.96
CA PHE A 451 21.54 8.98 14.98
C PHE A 451 22.99 9.40 15.30
N LYS A 452 23.45 10.51 14.72
CA LYS A 452 24.75 11.10 15.06
C LYS A 452 24.82 11.50 16.54
N TYR A 453 23.78 12.17 17.03
CA TYR A 453 23.66 12.51 18.45
C TYR A 453 23.74 11.26 19.33
N PHE A 454 22.93 10.22 19.04
CA PHE A 454 22.91 8.98 19.82
C PHE A 454 24.29 8.32 19.87
N ASN A 455 24.94 8.14 18.72
CA ASN A 455 26.26 7.51 18.68
C ASN A 455 27.31 8.33 19.41
N ASN A 456 27.30 9.65 19.28
CA ASN A 456 28.22 10.50 20.03
C ASN A 456 28.08 10.30 21.54
N GLN A 457 26.84 10.29 22.05
CA GLN A 457 26.57 10.04 23.48
C GLN A 457 26.97 8.62 23.90
N TYR A 458 26.71 7.62 23.04
CA TYR A 458 27.02 6.23 23.32
C TYR A 458 28.54 5.95 23.38
N GLU A 459 29.32 6.52 22.44
CA GLU A 459 30.79 6.37 22.43
C GLU A 459 31.44 7.11 23.62
N LEU A 460 31.00 8.35 23.92
CA LEU A 460 31.51 9.10 25.08
C LEU A 460 31.31 8.37 26.41
N ALA A 461 30.20 7.64 26.54
CA ALA A 461 29.92 6.79 27.69
C ALA A 461 30.89 5.58 27.74
N ARG A 462 31.08 4.88 26.61
CA ARG A 462 31.97 3.70 26.52
C ARG A 462 33.44 4.00 26.76
N ASP A 463 33.97 5.11 26.25
CA ASP A 463 35.38 5.46 26.39
C ASP A 463 35.80 5.74 27.86
N GLY A 464 34.83 5.85 28.78
CA GLY A 464 35.11 5.91 30.21
C GLY A 464 35.43 4.57 30.84
N GLU A 465 34.70 3.53 30.44
CA GLU A 465 34.81 2.20 31.07
C GLU A 465 36.12 1.49 30.69
N GLN A 466 36.74 1.84 29.55
CA GLN A 466 38.03 1.27 29.16
C GLN A 466 39.23 1.85 29.93
N ASN A 467 39.07 2.95 30.67
CA ASN A 467 40.15 3.53 31.47
C ASN A 467 40.13 3.13 32.96
N GLU A 468 39.16 2.33 33.41
CA GLU A 468 39.07 1.83 34.80
C GLU A 468 39.27 0.30 34.91
N LEU A 469 39.63 -0.37 33.82
CA LEU A 469 39.97 -1.81 33.77
C LEU A 469 41.40 -2.04 33.24
N ILE A 470 42.38 -1.32 33.80
CA ILE A 470 43.81 -1.68 33.75
C ILE A 470 44.34 -1.82 35.17
#